data_AF-A0A4Y2KVJ6-F1
#
_entry.id   AF-A0A4Y2KVJ6-F1
#
_cell.length_a   1.000
_cell.length_b   1.000
_cell.length_c   1.000
_cell.angle_alpha   90.00
_cell.angle_beta   90.00
_cell.angle_gamma   90.00
#
_symmetry.space_group_name_H-M   'P 1'
#
loop_
_entity.id
_entity.type
_entity.pdbx_description
1 polymer ?
#
loop_
_entity_poly.entity_id
_entity_poly.type
_entity_poly.pdbx_seq_one_letter_code
_entity_poly.pdbx_strand_id
1 'polypeptide(L)'
;MTYFHTAGHICYARCAHLYVQQTEELKEKLDSTEYKKFSEGYFTIRRKDRVWSRVAPDMIIEQCLMRSVKIAGGVTQGRGIADSTLSG
;
A
#
# COMPACT_ATOMS: atom_id res chain seq x y z
N MET A 1 22.43 -10.31 4.55
CA MET A 1 21.21 -11.09 4.30
C MET A 1 20.86 -11.94 5.54
N THR A 2 20.63 -11.32 6.70
CA THR A 2 20.43 -12.04 7.99
C THR A 2 19.33 -11.46 8.89
N TYR A 3 18.78 -10.28 8.59
CA TYR A 3 17.73 -9.65 9.41
C TYR A 3 16.30 -10.04 8.99
N PHE A 4 16.04 -10.28 7.70
CA PHE A 4 14.70 -10.62 7.21
C PHE A 4 14.33 -12.11 7.35
N HIS A 5 15.32 -13.00 7.37
CA HIS A 5 15.10 -14.44 7.48
C HIS A 5 14.61 -14.85 8.88
N THR A 6 15.19 -14.25 9.93
CA THR A 6 14.87 -14.55 11.34
C THR A 6 13.55 -13.95 11.81
N ALA A 7 13.06 -12.89 11.16
CA ALA A 7 11.86 -12.18 11.56
C ALA A 7 10.57 -12.72 10.90
N GLY A 8 10.66 -13.77 10.06
CA GLY A 8 9.51 -14.27 9.29
C GLY A 8 9.07 -13.33 8.15
N HIS A 9 9.82 -12.27 7.89
CA HIS A 9 9.53 -11.24 6.89
C HIS A 9 10.13 -11.56 5.51
N ILE A 10 10.16 -12.84 5.12
CA ILE A 10 10.66 -13.26 3.81
C ILE A 10 9.85 -12.64 2.67
N CYS A 11 8.54 -12.42 2.87
CA CYS A 11 7.68 -11.74 1.90
C CYS A 11 8.10 -10.28 1.71
N TYR A 12 8.45 -9.57 2.78
CA TYR A 12 8.92 -8.18 2.68
C TYR A 12 10.26 -8.08 1.96
N ALA A 13 11.20 -8.99 2.25
CA ALA A 13 12.46 -9.07 1.54
C ALA A 13 12.27 -9.37 0.04
N ARG A 14 11.36 -10.29 -0.29
CA ARG A 14 11.02 -10.63 -1.68
C ARG A 14 10.36 -9.45 -2.40
N CYS A 15 9.42 -8.76 -1.76
CA CYS A 15 8.79 -7.57 -2.33
C CYS A 15 9.80 -6.44 -2.56
N ALA A 16 10.71 -6.20 -1.61
CA ALA A 16 11.77 -5.21 -1.79
C ALA A 16 12.70 -5.58 -2.97
N HIS A 17 13.06 -6.86 -3.09
CA HIS A 17 13.84 -7.35 -4.23
C HIS A 17 13.11 -7.16 -5.56
N LEU A 18 11.83 -7.55 -5.65
CA LEU A 18 11.02 -7.37 -6.85
C LEU A 18 10.87 -5.89 -7.22
N TYR A 19 10.68 -5.02 -6.22
CA TYR A 19 10.59 -3.59 -6.45
C TYR A 19 11.86 -3.03 -7.10
N VAL A 20 13.05 -3.40 -6.60
CA VAL A 20 14.33 -2.97 -7.18
C VAL A 20 14.46 -3.45 -8.63
N GLN A 21 14.17 -4.73 -8.88
CA GLN A 21 14.22 -5.29 -10.23
C GLN A 21 13.28 -4.56 -11.19
N GLN A 22 12.04 -4.29 -10.77
CA GLN A 22 11.07 -3.55 -11.57
C GLN A 22 11.49 -2.10 -11.83
N THR A 23 12.14 -1.44 -10.87
CA THR A 23 12.65 -0.07 -11.08
C THR A 23 13.81 -0.01 -12.07
N GLU A 24 14.63 -1.05 -12.15
CA GLU A 24 15.70 -1.17 -13.17
C GLU A 24 15.11 -1.37 -14.56
N GLU A 25 14.13 -2.27 -14.71
CA GLU A 25 13.40 -2.46 -15.98
C GLU A 25 12.65 -1.19 -16.41
N LEU A 26 12.18 -0.39 -15.46
CA LEU A 26 11.50 0.89 -15.73
C LEU A 26 12.44 1.90 -16.39
N LYS A 27 13.74 1.85 -16.08
CA LYS A 27 14.75 2.75 -16.64
C LYS A 27 14.95 2.54 -18.14
N GLU A 28 14.76 1.31 -18.63
CA GLU A 28 14.89 0.99 -20.05
C GLU A 28 13.61 1.31 -20.84
N LYS A 29 12.46 1.32 -20.15
CA LYS A 29 11.14 1.54 -20.77
C LYS A 29 10.70 3.02 -20.81
N LEU A 30 11.17 3.84 -19.88
CA LEU A 30 10.80 5.25 -19.75
C LEU A 30 11.80 6.18 -20.43
N ASP A 31 11.32 7.33 -20.92
CA ASP A 31 12.22 8.41 -21.33
C ASP A 31 13.05 8.92 -20.15
N SER A 32 14.27 9.40 -20.43
CA SER A 32 15.19 9.93 -19.42
C SER A 32 14.57 11.04 -18.56
N THR A 33 13.69 11.86 -19.13
CA THR A 33 13.01 12.96 -18.44
C THR A 33 11.93 12.44 -17.50
N GLU A 34 11.20 11.41 -17.93
CA GLU A 34 10.12 10.79 -17.14
C GLU A 34 10.71 9.97 -15.99
N TYR A 35 11.80 9.25 -16.23
CA TYR A 35 12.53 8.53 -15.19
C TYR A 35 13.08 9.47 -14.12
N LYS A 36 13.55 10.67 -14.50
CA LYS A 36 13.98 11.69 -13.55
C LYS A 36 12.83 12.16 -12.65
N LYS A 37 11.66 12.47 -13.23
CA LYS A 37 10.45 12.82 -12.45
C LYS A 37 10.00 11.66 -11.56
N PHE A 38 10.13 10.43 -12.02
CA PHE A 38 9.85 9.25 -11.22
C PHE A 38 10.80 9.15 -10.01
N SER A 39 12.11 9.34 -10.22
CA SER A 39 13.12 9.32 -9.16
C SER A 39 12.93 10.44 -8.13
N GLU A 40 12.54 11.63 -8.59
CA GLU A 40 12.17 12.75 -7.72
C GLU A 40 10.86 12.48 -6.94
N GLY A 41 10.11 11.45 -7.33
CA GLY A 41 8.95 10.91 -6.64
C GLY A 41 7.62 11.61 -6.96
N TYR A 42 7.51 12.16 -8.17
CA TYR A 42 6.28 12.78 -8.68
C TYR A 42 5.12 11.77 -8.85
N PHE A 43 5.43 10.48 -8.87
CA PHE A 43 4.43 9.40 -8.93
C PHE A 43 3.75 9.11 -7.59
N THR A 44 4.14 9.79 -6.51
CA THR A 44 3.61 9.57 -5.16
C THR A 44 2.95 10.80 -4.60
N ILE A 45 1.85 10.60 -3.88
CA ILE A 45 1.12 11.67 -3.19
C ILE A 45 1.56 11.70 -1.73
N ARG A 46 1.66 12.91 -1.17
CA ARG A 46 2.05 13.12 0.22
C ARG A 46 1.16 14.15 0.89
N ARG A 47 0.57 13.79 2.04
CA ARG A 47 -0.27 14.73 2.83
C ARG A 47 0.53 15.63 3.76
N LYS A 48 1.76 15.25 4.10
CA LYS A 48 2.68 16.01 4.97
C LYS A 48 4.11 15.91 4.44
N ASP A 49 4.94 16.89 4.74
CA ASP A 49 6.34 16.86 4.34
C ASP A 49 7.17 15.94 5.27
N ARG A 50 6.91 14.63 5.23
CA ARG A 50 7.67 13.62 5.97
C ARG A 50 8.26 12.57 5.03
N VAL A 51 9.50 12.18 5.28
CA VAL A 51 10.28 11.26 4.43
C VAL A 51 9.52 9.94 4.14
N TRP A 52 8.71 9.45 5.08
CA TRP A 52 8.03 8.14 5.03
C TRP A 52 6.55 8.24 4.69
N SER A 53 6.06 9.40 4.25
CA SER A 53 4.62 9.63 4.05
C SER A 53 4.15 9.52 2.61
N ARG A 54 5.06 9.19 1.67
CA ARG A 54 4.72 8.98 0.25
C ARG A 54 3.87 7.74 0.09
N VAL A 55 2.74 7.88 -0.60
CA VAL A 55 1.84 6.78 -0.95
C VAL A 55 1.51 6.87 -2.43
N ALA A 56 1.40 5.74 -3.10
CA ALA A 56 0.96 5.70 -4.50
C ALA A 56 -0.50 6.19 -4.63
N PRO A 57 -0.86 6.93 -5.70
CA PRO A 57 -2.22 7.44 -5.92
C PRO A 57 -3.27 6.33 -5.93
N ASP A 58 -2.96 5.20 -6.56
CA ASP A 58 -3.84 4.04 -6.67
C ASP A 58 -4.31 3.55 -5.29
N MET A 59 -3.38 3.35 -4.36
CA MET A 59 -3.68 2.96 -2.99
C MET A 59 -4.56 3.98 -2.25
N ILE A 60 -4.46 5.27 -2.57
CA ILE A 60 -5.35 6.31 -2.01
C ILE A 60 -6.76 6.17 -2.59
N ILE A 61 -6.88 5.96 -3.90
CA ILE A 61 -8.15 5.78 -4.59
C ILE A 61 -8.85 4.53 -4.07
N GLU A 62 -8.16 3.39 -4.01
CA GLU A 62 -8.68 2.13 -3.46
C GLU A 62 -9.16 2.33 -2.02
N GLN A 63 -8.33 2.91 -1.14
CA GLN A 63 -8.73 3.14 0.24
C GLN A 63 -9.92 4.10 0.37
N CYS A 64 -10.02 5.10 -0.50
CA CYS A 64 -11.15 6.03 -0.53
C CYS A 64 -12.43 5.31 -0.96
N LEU A 65 -12.36 4.55 -2.05
CA LEU A 65 -13.46 3.75 -2.58
C LEU A 65 -13.93 2.71 -1.56
N MET A 66 -13.02 1.95 -0.98
CA MET A 66 -13.34 0.95 0.05
C MET A 66 -13.98 1.58 1.29
N ARG A 67 -13.57 2.80 1.68
CA ARG A 67 -14.23 3.53 2.78
C ARG A 67 -15.66 3.90 2.42
N SER A 68 -15.90 4.41 1.21
CA SER A 68 -17.25 4.71 0.74
C SER A 68 -18.14 3.46 0.70
N VAL A 69 -17.62 2.33 0.22
CA VAL A 69 -18.33 1.04 0.19
C VAL A 69 -18.62 0.52 1.60
N LYS A 70 -17.71 0.70 2.56
CA LYS A 70 -17.93 0.32 3.96
C LYS A 70 -19.03 1.14 4.63
N ILE A 71 -19.10 2.45 4.33
CA ILE A 71 -20.04 3.39 4.96
C ILE A 71 -21.46 3.26 4.37
N ALA A 72 -21.60 2.98 3.07
CA ALA A 72 -22.88 2.92 2.38
C ALA A 72 -23.72 1.64 2.61
N GLY A 73 -23.43 0.84 3.66
CA GLY A 73 -24.19 -0.40 3.98
C GLY A 73 -23.41 -1.72 3.79
N GLY A 74 -22.08 -1.64 3.85
CA GLY A 74 -21.07 -2.70 3.94
C GLY A 74 -21.46 -4.18 3.74
N VAL A 75 -20.77 -4.83 2.79
CA VAL A 75 -20.46 -6.27 2.78
C VAL A 75 -19.83 -6.77 4.10
N THR A 76 -19.39 -5.87 4.99
CA THR A 76 -18.91 -6.19 6.35
C THR A 76 -20.00 -6.10 7.43
N GLN A 77 -21.23 -5.67 7.11
CA GLN A 77 -22.38 -5.61 8.02
C GLN A 77 -23.15 -6.95 8.03
N GLY A 78 -22.41 -8.06 8.12
CA GLY A 78 -22.97 -9.41 7.99
C GLY A 78 -22.41 -10.43 8.98
N ARG A 79 -21.74 -10.00 10.05
CA ARG A 79 -21.45 -10.87 11.20
C ARG A 79 -22.12 -10.27 12.43
N GLY A 80 -23.33 -10.75 12.69
CA GLY A 80 -24.07 -10.46 13.91
C GLY A 80 -23.25 -10.85 15.13
N ILE A 81 -22.88 -9.85 15.92
CA ILE A 81 -22.68 -10.04 17.35
C ILE A 81 -24.10 -10.06 17.90
N ALA A 82 -24.60 -11.25 18.25
CA ALA A 82 -25.80 -11.37 19.04
C ALA A 82 -25.43 -11.03 20.49
N ASP A 83 -25.98 -9.92 20.99
CA ASP A 83 -26.05 -9.64 22.43
C ASP A 83 -26.97 -10.68 23.08
N SER A 84 -26.40 -11.81 23.48
CA SER A 84 -27.10 -12.85 24.23
C SER A 84 -26.34 -13.22 25.50
N THR A 85 -26.07 -12.25 26.37
CA THR A 85 -25.81 -12.51 27.80
C THR A 85 -26.47 -11.44 28.68
N LEU A 86 -27.79 -11.28 28.53
CA LEU A 86 -28.64 -10.70 29.56
C LEU A 86 -29.83 -11.65 29.79
N SER A 87 -29.61 -12.68 30.60
CA SER A 87 -30.66 -13.31 31.39
C SER A 87 -30.08 -13.62 32.76
N GLY A 88 -30.74 -13.12 33.79
CA GLY A 88 -30.54 -13.54 35.17
C GLY A 88 -31.19 -14.88 35.45
#